data_AF-A0A963JFK8-F1
#
_entry.id   AF-A0A963JFK8-F1
#
_cell.length_a   1.000
_cell.length_b   1.000
_cell.length_c   1.000
_cell.angle_alpha   90.00
_cell.angle_beta   90.00
_cell.angle_gamma   90.00
#
_symmetry.space_group_name_H-M   'P 1'
#
loop_
_entity.id
_entity.type
_entity.pdbx_description
1 polymer ?
#
loop_
_entity_poly.entity_id
_entity_poly.type
_entity_poly.pdbx_seq_one_letter_code
_entity_poly.pdbx_strand_id
1 'polypeptide(L)'
;MTRIALIHALAHSPAPINAALARDWPEAERMNLLDDSLSADLARAGGIDDRMTQRFLALADYAVGTGAGGILFTCSAFGPCIDAVARRFAPLPVLKP
;
A
#
# COMPACT_ATOMS: atom_id res chain seq x y z
N MET A 1 -3.49 -14.13 -14.32
CA MET A 1 -2.45 -13.98 -13.27
C MET A 1 -2.96 -12.96 -12.26
N THR A 2 -2.71 -13.17 -10.97
CA THR A 2 -3.20 -12.25 -9.93
C THR A 2 -2.24 -11.06 -9.81
N ARG A 3 -2.74 -9.85 -10.08
CA ARG A 3 -1.98 -8.61 -9.86
C ARG A 3 -2.09 -8.18 -8.40
N ILE A 4 -0.94 -7.92 -7.77
CA ILE A 4 -0.86 -7.44 -6.38
C ILE A 4 -0.24 -6.05 -6.37
N ALA A 5 -0.97 -5.09 -5.79
CA ALA A 5 -0.45 -3.75 -5.55
C ALA A 5 0.42 -3.73 -4.28
N LEU A 6 1.63 -3.21 -4.41
CA LEU A 6 2.59 -3.01 -3.34
C LEU A 6 2.69 -1.49 -3.11
N ILE A 7 2.11 -0.99 -2.03
CA ILE A 7 2.07 0.46 -1.74
C ILE A 7 3.15 0.80 -0.71
N HIS A 8 4.06 1.67 -1.11
CA HIS A 8 5.27 2.02 -0.38
C HIS A 8 5.26 3.48 0.06
N ALA A 9 5.80 3.74 1.25
CA ALA A 9 6.07 5.09 1.75
C ALA A 9 7.57 5.46 1.68
N LEU A 10 8.46 4.48 1.47
CA LEU A 10 9.91 4.65 1.53
C LEU A 10 10.58 3.99 0.34
N ALA A 11 11.55 4.68 -0.26
CA ALA A 11 12.27 4.23 -1.46
C ALA A 11 13.08 2.95 -1.26
N HIS A 12 13.37 2.56 -0.02
CA HIS A 12 14.07 1.31 0.30
C HIS A 12 13.14 0.09 0.42
N SER A 13 11.81 0.28 0.46
CA SER A 13 10.85 -0.82 0.57
C SER A 13 10.69 -1.67 -0.70
N PRO A 14 10.72 -1.13 -1.93
CA PRO A 14 10.45 -1.91 -3.13
C PRO A 14 11.42 -3.07 -3.34
N ALA A 15 12.74 -2.87 -3.18
CA ALA A 15 13.74 -3.90 -3.46
C ALA A 15 13.56 -5.19 -2.62
N PRO A 16 13.50 -5.14 -1.28
CA PRO A 16 13.32 -6.34 -0.45
C PRO A 16 11.96 -7.01 -0.68
N ILE A 17 10.90 -6.23 -0.89
CA ILE A 17 9.55 -6.76 -1.12
C ILE A 17 9.46 -7.46 -2.48
N ASN A 18 10.05 -6.86 -3.52
CA ASN A 18 10.15 -7.48 -4.84
C ASN A 18 10.94 -8.79 -4.80
N ALA A 19 12.05 -8.84 -4.04
CA ALA A 19 12.83 -10.06 -3.87
C ALA A 19 12.03 -11.14 -3.12
N ALA A 20 11.25 -10.78 -2.10
CA ALA A 20 10.39 -11.70 -1.38
C ALA A 20 9.28 -12.27 -2.28
N LEU A 21 8.54 -11.42 -3.01
CA LEU A 21 7.50 -11.89 -3.93
C LEU A 21 8.07 -12.76 -5.05
N ALA A 22 9.23 -12.41 -5.61
CA ALA A 22 9.85 -13.22 -6.65
C ALA A 22 10.28 -14.61 -6.15
N ARG A 23 10.64 -14.74 -4.88
CA ARG A 23 11.02 -16.01 -4.26
C ARG A 23 9.80 -16.83 -3.84
N ASP A 24 8.83 -16.19 -3.19
CA ASP A 24 7.76 -16.89 -2.48
C ASP A 24 6.47 -17.00 -3.32
N TRP A 25 6.28 -16.14 -4.33
CA TRP A 25 5.12 -16.16 -5.22
C TRP A 25 5.43 -15.61 -6.64
N PRO A 26 6.26 -16.32 -7.44
CA PRO A 26 6.76 -15.84 -8.72
C PRO A 26 5.68 -15.60 -9.80
N GLU A 27 4.50 -16.23 -9.67
CA GLU A 27 3.38 -16.09 -10.62
C GLU A 27 2.55 -14.82 -10.39
N ALA A 28 2.75 -14.13 -9.26
CA ALA A 28 2.06 -12.88 -8.96
C ALA A 28 2.61 -11.73 -9.81
N GLU A 29 1.70 -10.97 -10.42
CA GLU A 29 2.08 -9.77 -11.16
C GLU A 29 2.22 -8.60 -10.17
N ARG A 30 3.44 -8.09 -10.00
CA ARG A 30 3.73 -7.03 -9.04
C ARG A 30 3.44 -5.66 -9.63
N MET A 31 2.67 -4.84 -8.92
CA MET A 31 2.50 -3.42 -9.21
C MET A 31 3.04 -2.60 -8.04
N ASN A 32 4.19 -1.96 -8.20
CA ASN A 32 4.76 -1.10 -7.17
C ASN A 32 4.18 0.32 -7.31
N LEU A 33 3.67 0.88 -6.22
CA LEU A 33 3.25 2.27 -6.11
C LEU A 33 4.01 2.90 -4.94
N LEU A 34 4.88 3.86 -5.24
CA LEU A 34 5.65 4.58 -4.23
C LEU A 34 5.14 6.02 -4.15
N ASP A 35 4.81 6.42 -2.93
CA ASP A 35 4.61 7.81 -2.56
C ASP A 35 5.61 8.14 -1.44
N ASP A 36 6.75 8.69 -1.84
CA ASP A 36 7.88 8.98 -0.95
C ASP A 36 7.67 10.22 -0.07
N SER A 37 6.57 10.96 -0.25
CA SER A 37 6.23 12.11 0.59
C SER A 37 5.42 11.74 1.83
N LEU A 38 4.86 10.53 1.90
CA LEU A 38 3.98 10.09 2.99
C LEU A 38 4.60 10.27 4.39
N SER A 39 5.84 9.82 4.57
CA SER A 39 6.52 9.92 5.87
C SER A 39 6.84 11.36 6.25
N ALA A 40 7.26 12.19 5.30
CA ALA A 40 7.54 13.61 5.55
C ALA A 40 6.26 14.39 5.89
N ASP A 41 5.16 14.06 5.22
CA ASP A 41 3.87 14.71 5.48
C ASP A 41 3.27 14.27 6.82
N LEU A 42 3.42 13.00 7.20
CA LEU A 42 3.05 12.52 8.54
C LEU A 42 3.82 13.28 9.63
N ALA A 43 5.14 13.43 9.46
CA ALA A 43 5.98 14.16 10.40
C ALA A 43 5.56 15.64 10.51
N ARG A 44 5.21 16.28 9.39
CA ARG A 44 4.75 17.67 9.37
C ARG A 44 3.38 17.86 10.02
N ALA A 45 2.47 16.90 9.84
CA ALA A 45 1.14 16.92 10.45
C ALA A 45 1.18 16.59 11.96
N GLY A 46 2.26 15.96 12.44
CA GLY A 46 2.40 15.53 13.84
C GLY A 46 1.59 14.27 14.18
N GLY A 47 0.93 13.65 13.20
CA GLY A 47 0.08 12.48 13.40
C GLY A 47 -0.77 12.18 12.17
N ILE A 48 -1.50 11.07 12.23
CA ILE A 48 -2.48 10.69 11.20
C ILE A 48 -3.71 11.58 11.36
N ASP A 49 -4.05 12.30 10.30
CA ASP A 49 -5.28 13.08 10.18
C ASP A 49 -6.20 12.51 9.08
N ASP A 50 -7.36 13.15 8.91
CA ASP A 50 -8.33 12.75 7.89
C ASP A 50 -7.76 12.89 6.48
N ARG A 51 -6.90 13.88 6.23
CA ARG A 51 -6.26 14.09 4.92
C ARG A 51 -5.35 12.91 4.58
N MET A 52 -4.55 12.44 5.53
CA MET A 52 -3.70 11.26 5.35
C MET A 52 -4.53 10.01 5.07
N THR A 53 -5.66 9.85 5.78
CA THR A 53 -6.58 8.74 5.52
C THR A 53 -7.16 8.80 4.11
N GLN A 54 -7.64 9.98 3.67
CA GLN A 54 -8.15 10.16 2.30
C GLN A 54 -7.09 9.88 1.23
N ARG A 55 -5.84 10.25 1.49
CA ARG A 55 -4.73 9.94 0.58
C ARG A 55 -4.54 8.44 0.40
N PHE A 56 -4.59 7.66 1.48
CA PHE A 56 -4.50 6.20 1.41
C PHE A 56 -5.66 5.57 0.63
N LEU A 57 -6.89 6.09 0.81
CA LEU A 57 -8.05 5.65 0.02
C LEU A 57 -7.86 5.95 -1.46
N ALA A 58 -7.34 7.12 -1.82
CA ALA A 58 -7.08 7.49 -3.21
C ALA A 58 -5.99 6.63 -3.86
N LEU A 59 -4.89 6.34 -3.14
CA LEU A 59 -3.85 5.41 -3.61
C LEU A 59 -4.41 4.00 -3.83
N ALA A 60 -5.28 3.54 -2.94
CA ALA A 60 -5.95 2.26 -3.06
C ALA A 60 -6.98 2.23 -4.19
N ASP A 61 -7.78 3.29 -4.38
CA ASP A 61 -8.71 3.43 -5.52
C ASP A 61 -7.94 3.33 -6.85
N TYR A 62 -6.80 4.03 -6.95
CA TYR A 62 -5.92 3.94 -8.12
C TYR A 62 -5.43 2.50 -8.33
N ALA A 63 -4.88 1.87 -7.29
CA ALA A 63 -4.37 0.50 -7.35
C ALA A 63 -5.46 -0.51 -7.80
N VAL A 64 -6.64 -0.47 -7.19
CA VAL A 64 -7.77 -1.33 -7.56
C VAL A 64 -8.24 -1.04 -8.99
N GLY A 65 -8.30 0.24 -9.40
CA GLY A 65 -8.64 0.65 -10.75
C GLY A 65 -7.70 0.11 -11.84
N THR A 66 -6.47 -0.27 -11.50
CA THR A 66 -5.55 -0.97 -12.42
C THR A 66 -5.78 -2.47 -12.53
N GLY A 67 -6.78 -3.03 -11.83
CA GLY A 67 -7.07 -4.46 -11.80
C GLY A 67 -6.28 -5.24 -10.75
N ALA A 68 -5.76 -4.58 -9.71
CA ALA A 68 -5.14 -5.28 -8.58
C ALA A 68 -6.20 -6.12 -7.82
N GLY A 69 -5.91 -7.41 -7.62
CA GLY A 69 -6.75 -8.34 -6.85
C GLY A 69 -6.44 -8.37 -5.35
N GLY A 70 -5.46 -7.59 -4.91
CA GLY A 70 -5.05 -7.45 -3.51
C GLY A 70 -4.06 -6.31 -3.35
N ILE A 71 -3.97 -5.77 -2.14
CA ILE A 71 -3.06 -4.68 -1.77
C ILE A 71 -2.21 -5.11 -0.58
N LEU A 72 -0.89 -4.94 -0.68
CA LEU A 72 0.04 -5.02 0.43
C LEU A 72 0.65 -3.64 0.67
N PHE A 73 0.39 -3.07 1.84
CA PHE A 73 1.13 -1.91 2.31
C PHE A 73 2.44 -2.37 2.93
N THR A 74 3.53 -1.63 2.68
CA THR A 74 4.86 -2.01 3.17
C THR A 74 5.37 -1.11 4.31
N CYS A 75 4.49 -0.33 4.93
CA CYS A 75 4.80 0.57 6.04
C CYS A 75 3.84 0.34 7.21
N SER A 76 4.39 0.29 8.43
CA SER A 76 3.63 0.08 9.67
C SER A 76 3.08 1.37 10.29
N ALA A 77 3.64 2.53 9.92
CA ALA A 77 3.30 3.82 10.53
C ALA A 77 1.87 4.32 10.24
N PHE A 78 1.16 3.69 9.30
CA PHE A 78 -0.14 4.13 8.80
C PHE A 78 -1.28 3.16 9.10
N GLY A 79 -1.15 2.35 10.16
CA GLY A 79 -2.11 1.31 10.54
C GLY A 79 -3.59 1.71 10.43
N PRO A 80 -4.03 2.83 11.05
CA PRO A 80 -5.41 3.31 10.94
C PRO A 80 -5.87 3.63 9.51
N CYS A 81 -5.00 4.21 8.67
CA CYS A 81 -5.31 4.47 7.26
C CYS A 81 -5.48 3.16 6.49
N ILE A 82 -4.61 2.18 6.75
CA ILE A 82 -4.67 0.85 6.12
C ILE A 82 -5.96 0.12 6.52
N ASP A 83 -6.37 0.24 7.79
CA ASP A 83 -7.65 -0.33 8.25
C ASP A 83 -8.86 0.33 7.57
N ALA A 84 -8.80 1.63 7.29
CA ALA A 84 -9.84 2.31 6.52
C ALA A 84 -9.92 1.80 5.08
N VAL A 85 -8.77 1.56 4.44
CA VAL A 85 -8.69 0.94 3.10
C VAL A 85 -9.29 -0.47 3.14
N ALA A 86 -8.89 -1.31 4.10
CA ALA A 86 -9.40 -2.67 4.25
C ALA A 86 -10.93 -2.71 4.40
N ARG A 87 -11.50 -1.79 5.19
CA ARG A 87 -12.96 -1.67 5.34
C ARG A 87 -13.65 -1.22 4.04
N ARG A 88 -13.05 -0.27 3.30
CA ARG A 88 -13.64 0.27 2.05
C ARG A 88 -13.71 -0.79 0.95
N PHE A 89 -12.68 -1.61 0.82
CA PHE A 89 -12.55 -2.54 -0.32
C PHE A 89 -12.93 -3.99 0.02
N ALA A 90 -13.47 -4.27 1.20
CA ALA A 90 -13.92 -5.62 1.55
C ALA A 90 -14.87 -6.17 0.45
N PRO A 91 -14.64 -7.41 -0.04
CA PRO A 91 -13.77 -8.46 0.51
C PRO A 91 -12.34 -8.53 -0.07
N LEU A 92 -11.88 -7.52 -0.82
CA LEU A 92 -10.54 -7.51 -1.40
C LEU A 92 -9.46 -7.59 -0.31
N PRO A 93 -8.47 -8.49 -0.42
CA PRO A 93 -7.39 -8.61 0.57
C PRO A 93 -6.55 -7.34 0.65
N VAL A 94 -6.52 -6.72 1.82
CA VAL A 94 -5.65 -5.58 2.15
C VAL A 94 -4.79 -5.98 3.33
N LEU A 95 -3.49 -6.09 3.11
CA LEU A 95 -2.51 -6.55 4.10
C LEU A 95 -1.61 -5.41 4.59
N LYS A 96 -1.29 -5.48 5.87
CA LYS A 96 -0.24 -4.71 6.54
C LYS A 96 1.10 -5.46 6.38
N PRO A 97 2.26 -4.77 6.53
CA PRO A 97 3.55 -5.43 6.51
C PRO A 97 3.73 -6.42 7.66
#